data_AF-A0A0D3EPL5-F1
#
_entry.id   AF-A0A0D3EPL5-F1
#
_cell.length_a   1.000
_cell.length_b   1.000
_cell.length_c   1.000
_cell.angle_alpha   90.00
_cell.angle_beta   90.00
_cell.angle_gamma   90.00
#
_symmetry.space_group_name_H-M   'P 1'
#
loop_
_entity.id
_entity.type
_entity.pdbx_description
1 polymer ?
#
loop_
_entity_poly.entity_id
_entity_poly.type
_entity_poly.pdbx_seq_one_letter_code
_entity_poly.pdbx_strand_id
1 'polypeptide(L)'
;MPALIGPDISKLKDRTISAGCLAAAFVCGTSNLAFCRVGGPGKSNVWTGMEVFPGTIDDMIFFEGRFHALTTCELMTVFSISPSPESDLPDGRVEICHRSFFMPMRIETVMPLLRESADMSRYLVVSRNKLLMVVRYYVTAATAAGVGVGVSHARTMLFKVLQMEKFCSHGGFWEEIEDMDGRVLFLSRCCSRAFEASEIHGFEGGSIYFLDDINFHLSLRNTKATIPFHSIHQSA
;
A
#
# COMPACT_ATOMS: atom_id res chain seq x y z
N MET A 1 5.81 -41.22 2.01
CA MET A 1 5.80 -39.94 1.31
C MET A 1 4.38 -39.40 1.34
N PRO A 2 3.99 -38.51 2.27
CA PRO A 2 2.69 -37.88 2.23
C PRO A 2 2.70 -36.74 1.21
N ALA A 3 1.71 -36.72 0.33
CA ALA A 3 1.50 -35.67 -0.64
C ALA A 3 1.20 -34.34 0.07
N LEU A 4 1.96 -33.30 -0.25
CA LEU A 4 1.67 -31.92 0.13
C LEU A 4 0.36 -31.52 -0.57
N ILE A 5 -0.74 -31.52 0.18
CA ILE A 5 -1.97 -30.89 -0.24
C ILE A 5 -1.68 -29.38 -0.21
N GLY A 6 -1.44 -28.80 -1.40
CA GLY A 6 -1.32 -27.36 -1.55
C GLY A 6 -2.59 -26.66 -1.04
N PRO A 7 -2.48 -25.41 -0.55
CA PRO A 7 -3.63 -24.67 -0.05
C PRO A 7 -4.71 -24.61 -1.13
N ASP A 8 -5.94 -24.93 -0.74
CA ASP A 8 -7.12 -24.87 -1.60
C ASP A 8 -7.46 -23.41 -1.93
N ILE A 9 -6.84 -22.92 -3.00
CA ILE A 9 -7.05 -21.61 -3.60
C ILE A 9 -8.49 -21.42 -4.15
N SER A 10 -9.35 -22.44 -4.14
CA SER A 10 -10.77 -22.28 -4.50
C SER A 10 -11.55 -21.38 -3.52
N LYS A 11 -10.99 -21.11 -2.33
CA LYS A 11 -11.52 -20.13 -1.36
C LYS A 11 -11.16 -18.68 -1.69
N LEU A 12 -10.20 -18.43 -2.58
CA LEU A 12 -10.02 -17.13 -3.26
C LEU A 12 -11.05 -17.04 -4.40
N LYS A 13 -12.31 -17.32 -4.07
CA LYS A 13 -13.41 -17.13 -5.00
C LYS A 13 -13.54 -15.63 -5.16
N ASP A 14 -13.15 -15.15 -6.35
CA ASP A 14 -13.40 -13.80 -6.83
C ASP A 14 -14.81 -13.42 -6.40
N ARG A 15 -14.91 -12.51 -5.41
CA ARG A 15 -16.21 -12.03 -4.94
C ARG A 15 -16.77 -11.29 -6.13
N THR A 16 -17.70 -11.94 -6.83
CA THR A 16 -18.47 -11.34 -7.91
C THR A 16 -18.89 -9.95 -7.44
N ILE A 17 -18.41 -8.91 -8.12
CA ILE A 17 -18.64 -7.52 -7.71
C ILE A 17 -20.17 -7.35 -7.65
N SER A 18 -20.69 -7.22 -6.44
CA SER A 18 -22.13 -7.06 -6.21
C SER A 18 -22.62 -5.81 -6.92
N ALA A 19 -23.82 -5.85 -7.48
CA ALA A 19 -24.47 -4.64 -7.98
C ALA A 19 -24.51 -3.58 -6.86
N GLY A 20 -24.10 -2.35 -7.18
CA GLY A 20 -23.99 -1.25 -6.22
C GLY A 20 -22.66 -1.12 -5.51
N CYS A 21 -21.64 -1.91 -5.84
CA CYS A 21 -20.28 -1.71 -5.33
C CYS A 21 -19.67 -0.39 -5.83
N LEU A 22 -18.81 0.19 -5.01
CA LEU A 22 -17.95 1.30 -5.38
C LEU A 22 -16.60 0.76 -5.82
N ALA A 23 -16.08 1.26 -6.94
CA ALA A 23 -14.73 0.99 -7.39
C ALA A 23 -13.93 2.29 -7.45
N ALA A 24 -12.64 2.17 -7.16
CA ALA A 24 -11.68 3.24 -7.29
C ALA A 24 -10.48 2.73 -8.08
N ALA A 25 -9.92 3.58 -8.92
CA ALA A 25 -8.74 3.27 -9.72
C ALA A 25 -7.72 4.41 -9.56
N PHE A 26 -6.46 4.02 -9.44
CA PHE A 26 -5.34 4.95 -9.56
C PHE A 26 -4.94 5.07 -11.03
N VAL A 27 -4.86 6.30 -11.54
CA VAL A 27 -4.47 6.55 -12.93
C VAL A 27 -2.95 6.74 -12.98
N CYS A 28 -2.26 5.68 -13.39
CA CYS A 28 -0.80 5.62 -13.46
C CYS A 28 -0.20 6.85 -14.18
N GLY A 29 0.88 7.39 -13.62
CA GLY A 29 1.59 8.55 -14.16
C GLY A 29 0.96 9.91 -13.86
N THR A 30 -0.14 9.94 -13.10
CA THR A 30 -0.82 11.18 -12.69
C THR A 30 -1.13 11.13 -11.19
N SER A 31 -1.41 12.29 -10.59
CA SER A 31 -1.97 12.36 -9.23
C SER A 31 -3.48 12.21 -9.21
N ASN A 32 -4.06 11.46 -10.17
CA ASN A 32 -5.49 11.33 -10.33
C ASN A 32 -5.99 9.96 -9.84
N LEU A 33 -7.13 10.01 -9.15
CA LEU A 33 -7.99 8.88 -8.86
C LEU A 33 -9.22 8.95 -9.75
N ALA A 34 -9.81 7.80 -10.03
CA ALA A 34 -11.10 7.70 -10.67
C ALA A 34 -12.02 6.83 -9.84
N PHE A 35 -13.27 7.23 -9.69
CA PHE A 35 -14.28 6.51 -8.93
C PHE A 35 -15.49 6.18 -9.79
N CYS A 36 -16.05 4.99 -9.62
CA CYS A 36 -17.31 4.63 -10.26
C CYS A 36 -18.18 3.75 -9.35
N ARG A 37 -19.47 3.71 -9.66
CA ARG A 37 -20.41 2.73 -9.10
C ARG A 37 -20.61 1.61 -10.12
N VAL A 38 -20.34 0.39 -9.71
CA VAL A 38 -20.46 -0.79 -10.56
C VAL A 38 -21.90 -1.32 -10.50
N GLY A 39 -22.52 -1.47 -11.67
CA GLY A 39 -23.83 -2.14 -11.81
C GLY A 39 -25.02 -1.36 -11.25
N GLY A 40 -24.99 -0.02 -11.30
CA GLY A 40 -26.13 0.84 -10.96
C GLY A 40 -27.24 0.85 -12.04
N PRO A 41 -28.41 1.45 -11.74
CA PRO A 41 -29.47 1.67 -12.73
C PRO A 41 -28.91 2.49 -13.90
N GLY A 42 -29.03 2.00 -15.13
CA GLY A 42 -28.49 2.66 -16.34
C GLY A 42 -27.22 2.03 -16.94
N LYS A 43 -26.64 0.98 -16.34
CA LYS A 43 -25.54 0.12 -16.87
C LYS A 43 -24.26 0.81 -17.40
N SER A 44 -24.18 2.13 -17.39
CA SER A 44 -22.97 2.87 -17.77
C SER A 44 -22.08 3.06 -16.54
N ASN A 45 -20.90 2.45 -16.54
CA ASN A 45 -19.88 2.67 -15.52
C ASN A 45 -19.14 3.97 -15.82
N VAL A 46 -19.75 5.11 -15.48
CA VAL A 46 -19.10 6.41 -15.67
C VAL A 46 -18.12 6.66 -14.53
N TRP A 47 -16.87 6.96 -14.91
CA TRP A 47 -15.79 7.27 -14.00
C TRP A 47 -15.73 8.78 -13.75
N THR A 48 -15.73 9.17 -12.47
CA THR A 48 -15.48 10.54 -12.03
C THR A 48 -14.02 10.63 -11.58
N GLY A 49 -13.22 11.44 -12.27
CA GLY A 49 -11.82 11.70 -11.94
C GLY A 49 -11.68 12.74 -10.82
N MET A 50 -10.66 12.59 -9.99
CA MET A 50 -10.30 13.53 -8.95
C MET A 50 -8.78 13.62 -8.80
N GLU A 51 -8.24 14.82 -8.82
CA GLU A 51 -6.84 15.09 -8.55
C GLU A 51 -6.58 15.14 -7.04
N VAL A 52 -5.45 14.56 -6.61
CA VAL A 52 -4.98 14.57 -5.23
C VAL A 52 -3.64 15.29 -5.17
N PHE A 53 -3.59 16.43 -4.49
CA PHE A 53 -2.41 17.28 -4.42
C PHE A 53 -2.18 17.76 -2.97
N PRO A 54 -0.92 17.96 -2.50
CA PRO A 54 0.34 17.83 -3.23
C PRO A 54 0.90 16.41 -3.31
N GLY A 55 1.83 16.25 -4.25
CA GLY A 55 2.62 15.04 -4.45
C GLY A 55 2.00 14.06 -5.42
N THR A 56 2.68 12.93 -5.59
CA THR A 56 2.17 11.76 -6.30
C THR A 56 1.48 10.83 -5.32
N ILE A 57 0.47 10.09 -5.78
CA ILE A 57 -0.22 9.12 -4.93
C ILE A 57 0.71 7.95 -4.67
N ASP A 58 0.88 7.64 -3.39
CA ASP A 58 1.70 6.57 -2.85
C ASP A 58 0.86 5.33 -2.50
N ASP A 59 -0.39 5.48 -2.08
CA ASP A 59 -1.29 4.31 -2.06
C ASP A 59 -2.74 4.74 -1.94
N MET A 60 -3.65 3.79 -2.15
CA MET A 60 -5.06 3.96 -1.84
C MET A 60 -5.63 2.68 -1.22
N ILE A 61 -6.48 2.81 -0.21
CA ILE A 61 -7.17 1.67 0.40
C ILE A 61 -8.61 1.99 0.74
N PHE A 62 -9.47 0.99 0.74
CA PHE A 62 -10.81 1.10 1.30
C PHE A 62 -10.80 0.70 2.78
N PHE A 63 -11.14 1.64 3.65
CA PHE A 63 -11.13 1.46 5.10
C PHE A 63 -12.29 2.22 5.73
N GLU A 64 -13.00 1.61 6.68
CA GLU A 64 -14.15 2.22 7.38
C GLU A 64 -15.18 2.88 6.45
N GLY A 65 -15.54 2.18 5.37
CA GLY A 65 -16.55 2.63 4.42
C GLY A 65 -16.10 3.72 3.45
N ARG A 66 -14.82 4.13 3.47
CA ARG A 66 -14.29 5.25 2.69
C ARG A 66 -12.97 4.91 2.02
N PHE A 67 -12.69 5.57 0.89
CA PHE A 67 -11.37 5.45 0.25
C PHE A 67 -10.40 6.42 0.90
N HIS A 68 -9.22 5.92 1.23
CA HIS A 68 -8.12 6.66 1.83
C HIS A 68 -6.97 6.66 0.85
N ALA A 69 -6.54 7.81 0.36
CA ALA A 69 -5.40 7.95 -0.51
C ALA A 69 -4.27 8.69 0.20
N LEU A 70 -3.07 8.15 0.13
CA LEU A 70 -1.86 8.71 0.72
C LEU A 70 -0.94 9.20 -0.38
N THR A 71 -0.38 10.40 -0.24
CA THR A 71 0.61 10.94 -1.18
C THR A 71 2.04 10.86 -0.64
N THR A 72 3.00 11.04 -1.54
CA THR A 72 4.43 11.13 -1.21
C THR A 72 4.77 12.29 -0.27
N CYS A 73 3.90 13.30 -0.21
CA CYS A 73 3.97 14.43 0.72
C CYS A 73 3.22 14.18 2.04
N GLU A 74 2.94 12.92 2.41
CA GLU A 74 2.28 12.57 3.69
C GLU A 74 0.86 13.16 3.85
N LEU A 75 0.22 13.52 2.74
CA LEU A 75 -1.17 13.94 2.73
C LEU A 75 -2.08 12.71 2.65
N MET A 76 -2.94 12.56 3.66
CA MET A 76 -4.02 11.58 3.66
C MET A 76 -5.31 12.25 3.21
N THR A 77 -5.88 11.82 2.08
CA THR A 77 -7.19 12.28 1.59
C THR A 77 -8.23 11.18 1.73
N VAL A 78 -9.31 11.47 2.45
CA VAL A 78 -10.41 10.54 2.71
C VAL A 78 -11.61 10.92 1.84
N PHE A 79 -12.01 10.02 0.94
CA PHE A 79 -13.14 10.19 0.03
C PHE A 79 -14.37 9.46 0.56
N SER A 80 -15.48 10.20 0.63
CA SER A 80 -16.82 9.69 0.86
C SER A 80 -17.58 9.77 -0.47
N ILE A 81 -18.05 8.62 -0.94
CA ILE A 81 -18.74 8.53 -2.22
C ILE A 81 -20.20 8.19 -1.95
N SER A 82 -21.07 9.16 -2.19
CA SER A 82 -22.52 8.98 -2.09
C SER A 82 -23.10 8.61 -3.45
N PRO A 83 -24.11 7.73 -3.50
CA PRO A 83 -25.04 7.79 -4.63
C PRO A 83 -25.63 9.19 -4.63
N SER A 84 -25.58 9.90 -5.76
CA SER A 84 -26.21 11.21 -5.85
C SER A 84 -27.70 11.03 -5.56
N PRO A 85 -28.24 11.53 -4.42
CA PRO A 85 -29.62 11.28 -4.05
C PRO A 85 -30.61 12.13 -4.87
N GLU A 86 -30.11 13.17 -5.55
CA GLU A 86 -30.94 14.24 -6.14
C GLU A 86 -30.40 14.82 -7.46
N SER A 87 -29.46 14.18 -8.15
CA SER A 87 -29.08 14.72 -9.46
C SER A 87 -29.87 14.08 -10.60
N ASP A 88 -30.66 14.93 -11.24
CA ASP A 88 -31.03 14.87 -12.66
C ASP A 88 -29.80 14.89 -13.59
N LEU A 89 -28.63 14.39 -13.16
CA LEU A 89 -27.46 14.23 -14.01
C LEU A 89 -27.70 12.99 -14.89
N PRO A 90 -27.81 13.15 -16.22
CA PRO A 90 -28.18 12.07 -17.14
C PRO A 90 -27.15 10.92 -17.26
N ASP A 91 -26.06 10.96 -16.48
CA ASP A 91 -24.82 10.25 -16.80
C ASP A 91 -24.40 9.17 -15.79
N GLY A 92 -25.10 8.95 -14.68
CA GLY A 92 -24.71 7.90 -13.70
C GLY A 92 -23.39 8.16 -12.96
N ARG A 93 -22.97 9.42 -12.85
CA ARG A 93 -21.79 9.86 -12.07
C ARG A 93 -22.01 9.74 -10.56
N VAL A 94 -20.92 9.62 -9.82
CA VAL A 94 -20.92 9.62 -8.35
C VAL A 94 -20.63 11.01 -7.79
N GLU A 95 -21.24 11.33 -6.65
CA GLU A 95 -20.87 12.51 -5.87
C GLU A 95 -19.68 12.16 -4.97
N ILE A 96 -18.68 13.04 -4.96
CA ILE A 96 -17.43 12.84 -4.23
C ILE A 96 -17.25 13.99 -3.25
N CYS A 97 -17.33 13.67 -1.96
CA CYS A 97 -16.84 14.56 -0.91
C CYS A 97 -15.48 14.06 -0.42
N HIS A 98 -14.54 14.95 -0.18
CA HIS A 98 -13.24 14.57 0.35
C HIS A 98 -12.78 15.51 1.47
N ARG A 99 -11.90 14.98 2.32
CA ARG A 99 -11.19 15.77 3.33
C ARG A 99 -9.75 15.31 3.39
N SER A 100 -8.84 16.26 3.37
CA SER A 100 -7.40 16.00 3.41
C SER A 100 -6.82 16.40 4.75
N PHE A 101 -5.88 15.60 5.23
CA PHE A 101 -5.15 15.81 6.47
C PHE A 101 -3.67 15.58 6.21
N PHE A 102 -2.83 16.50 6.67
CA PHE A 102 -1.40 16.25 6.70
C PHE A 102 -1.09 15.35 7.89
N MET A 103 -0.51 14.17 7.62
CA MET A 103 -0.23 13.15 8.64
C MET A 103 1.27 12.84 8.64
N PRO A 104 2.10 13.70 9.26
CA PRO A 104 3.54 13.55 9.19
C PRO A 104 4.01 12.29 9.92
N MET A 105 4.98 11.60 9.33
CA MET A 105 5.72 10.57 10.06
C MET A 105 6.67 11.24 11.05
N ARG A 106 6.79 10.68 12.26
CA ARG A 106 7.85 11.08 13.19
C ARG A 106 9.15 10.37 12.78
N ILE A 107 9.95 11.01 11.93
CA ILE A 107 11.17 10.42 11.32
C ILE A 107 12.41 10.57 12.22
N GLU A 108 12.25 10.82 13.53
CA GLU A 108 13.38 11.14 14.42
C GLU A 108 14.47 10.07 14.45
N THR A 109 14.13 8.80 14.18
CA THR A 109 15.05 7.65 14.32
C THR A 109 15.68 7.13 13.02
N VAL A 110 15.24 7.56 11.83
CA VAL A 110 15.64 6.89 10.56
C VAL A 110 16.77 7.61 9.84
N MET A 111 16.80 8.94 9.94
CA MET A 111 17.80 9.79 9.30
C MET A 111 19.26 9.37 9.58
N PRO A 112 19.64 8.89 10.79
CA PRO A 112 21.03 8.46 11.03
C PRO A 112 21.45 7.17 10.29
N LEU A 113 20.50 6.33 9.88
CA LEU A 113 20.77 5.00 9.28
C LEU A 113 20.75 5.02 7.74
N LEU A 114 20.15 6.06 7.15
CA LEU A 114 20.10 6.22 5.71
C LEU A 114 21.26 7.12 5.29
N ARG A 115 22.11 6.63 4.39
CA ARG A 115 22.94 7.54 3.57
C ARG A 115 21.99 8.48 2.83
N GLU A 116 22.38 9.72 2.62
CA GLU A 116 21.57 10.88 2.16
C GLU A 116 20.73 10.70 0.86
N SER A 117 20.69 9.50 0.25
CA SER A 117 20.10 9.21 -1.06
C SER A 117 19.11 8.04 -1.07
N ALA A 118 18.37 7.79 0.01
CA ALA A 118 17.35 6.73 0.05
C ALA A 118 15.97 7.24 -0.38
N ASP A 119 15.39 6.58 -1.39
CA ASP A 119 14.01 6.75 -1.81
C ASP A 119 13.05 6.04 -0.84
N MET A 120 11.77 6.43 -0.88
CA MET A 120 10.71 5.88 -0.03
C MET A 120 9.49 5.50 -0.85
N SER A 121 8.91 4.34 -0.55
CA SER A 121 7.57 3.96 -1.00
C SER A 121 6.70 3.66 0.22
N ARG A 122 5.42 4.02 0.14
CA ARG A 122 4.45 3.81 1.22
C ARG A 122 3.34 2.89 0.73
N TYR A 123 2.90 1.99 1.60
CA TYR A 123 1.82 1.03 1.33
C TYR A 123 0.84 1.09 2.49
N LEU A 124 -0.45 1.16 2.17
CA LEU A 124 -1.54 1.10 3.14
C LEU A 124 -2.06 -0.33 3.22
N VAL A 125 -2.32 -0.81 4.44
CA VAL A 125 -2.92 -2.13 4.67
C VAL A 125 -3.85 -2.09 5.88
N VAL A 126 -5.00 -2.76 5.77
CA VAL A 126 -5.92 -2.94 6.90
C VAL A 126 -5.59 -4.26 7.60
N SER A 127 -5.37 -4.21 8.90
CA SER A 127 -5.18 -5.38 9.76
C SER A 127 -5.87 -5.16 11.09
N ARG A 128 -6.62 -6.15 11.59
CA ARG A 128 -7.34 -6.07 12.89
C ARG A 128 -8.15 -4.78 13.07
N ASN A 129 -8.88 -4.37 12.02
CA ASN A 129 -9.68 -3.14 11.98
C ASN A 129 -8.88 -1.84 12.19
N LYS A 130 -7.55 -1.89 12.05
CA LYS A 130 -6.65 -0.75 12.08
C LYS A 130 -6.08 -0.50 10.69
N LEU A 131 -5.85 0.77 10.37
CA LEU A 131 -5.12 1.17 9.17
C LEU A 131 -3.63 1.24 9.52
N LEU A 132 -2.82 0.48 8.81
CA LEU A 132 -1.38 0.49 8.90
C LEU A 132 -0.77 1.11 7.63
N MET A 133 0.36 1.77 7.80
CA MET A 133 1.24 2.23 6.73
C MET A 133 2.58 1.51 6.86
N VAL A 134 3.02 0.85 5.80
CA VAL A 134 4.37 0.31 5.70
C VAL A 134 5.21 1.25 4.84
N VAL A 135 6.30 1.76 5.40
CA VAL A 135 7.25 2.62 4.71
C VAL A 135 8.45 1.78 4.34
N ARG A 136 8.74 1.67 3.05
CA ARG A 136 9.90 0.95 2.52
C ARG A 136 10.95 1.97 2.11
N TYR A 137 12.12 1.90 2.73
CA TYR A 137 13.27 2.72 2.35
C TYR A 137 14.18 1.91 1.44
N TYR A 138 14.61 2.49 0.33
CA TYR A 138 15.42 1.80 -0.65
C TYR A 138 16.42 2.70 -1.34
N VAL A 139 17.46 2.09 -1.90
CA VAL A 139 18.43 2.76 -2.75
C VAL A 139 18.33 2.19 -4.16
N THR A 140 18.29 3.08 -5.14
CA THR A 140 18.31 2.70 -6.55
C THR A 140 19.75 2.75 -7.01
N ALA A 141 20.31 1.64 -7.51
CA ALA A 141 21.62 1.69 -8.14
C ALA A 141 21.48 2.48 -9.44
N ALA A 142 21.95 3.73 -9.43
CA ALA A 142 22.09 4.49 -10.66
C ALA A 142 22.96 3.66 -11.61
N THR A 143 22.45 3.37 -12.79
CA THR A 143 23.19 2.67 -13.85
C THR A 143 24.48 3.43 -14.09
N ALA A 144 25.58 2.92 -13.53
CA ALA A 144 26.90 3.46 -13.76
C ALA A 144 27.20 3.31 -15.26
N ALA A 145 27.43 4.45 -15.90
CA ALA A 145 28.09 4.64 -17.20
C ALA A 145 27.58 3.78 -18.37
N GLY A 146 26.97 4.47 -19.34
CA GLY A 146 26.32 3.89 -20.51
C GLY A 146 27.06 2.74 -21.20
N VAL A 147 26.51 1.53 -21.08
CA VAL A 147 26.27 0.56 -22.16
C VAL A 147 25.13 -0.34 -21.67
N GLY A 148 23.97 -0.28 -22.35
CA GLY A 148 22.88 -1.25 -22.18
C GLY A 148 21.68 -0.77 -21.36
N VAL A 149 20.48 -1.07 -21.88
CA VAL A 149 19.18 -0.92 -21.21
C VAL A 149 19.11 -1.95 -20.07
N GLY A 150 19.80 -1.68 -18.96
CA GLY A 150 19.74 -2.49 -17.75
C GLY A 150 18.55 -2.09 -16.90
N VAL A 151 17.81 -3.07 -16.38
CA VAL A 151 16.79 -2.84 -15.34
C VAL A 151 17.50 -2.27 -14.11
N SER A 152 17.14 -1.05 -13.71
CA SER A 152 17.67 -0.48 -12.47
C SER A 152 17.10 -1.27 -11.30
N HIS A 153 17.97 -1.96 -10.55
CA HIS A 153 17.57 -2.73 -9.40
C HIS A 153 17.59 -1.85 -8.15
N ALA A 154 16.43 -1.74 -7.51
CA ALA A 154 16.29 -1.10 -6.21
C ALA A 154 16.58 -2.12 -5.09
N ARG A 155 17.31 -1.69 -4.07
CA ARG A 155 17.62 -2.49 -2.88
C ARG A 155 16.92 -1.92 -1.66
N THR A 156 16.11 -2.73 -1.00
CA THR A 156 15.52 -2.38 0.30
C THR A 156 16.58 -2.28 1.37
N MET A 157 16.57 -1.17 2.09
CA MET A 157 17.48 -0.91 3.22
C MET A 157 16.82 -1.30 4.54
N LEU A 158 15.60 -0.78 4.77
CA LEU A 158 14.79 -1.08 5.93
C LEU A 158 13.32 -0.78 5.63
N PHE A 159 12.44 -1.23 6.52
CA PHE A 159 11.05 -0.84 6.51
C PHE A 159 10.60 -0.44 7.91
N LYS A 160 9.54 0.37 7.97
CA LYS A 160 8.82 0.69 9.20
C LYS A 160 7.36 0.37 9.02
N VAL A 161 6.71 -0.09 10.09
CA VAL A 161 5.27 -0.31 10.13
C VAL A 161 4.69 0.69 11.11
N LEU A 162 3.74 1.49 10.65
CA LEU A 162 3.10 2.50 11.47
C LEU A 162 1.60 2.25 11.50
N GLN A 163 1.00 2.38 12.67
CA GLN A 163 -0.44 2.34 12.88
C GLN A 163 -1.00 3.77 12.86
N MET A 164 -2.14 3.95 12.20
CA MET A 164 -2.89 5.19 12.29
C MET A 164 -3.58 5.27 13.65
N GLU A 165 -3.19 6.25 14.46
CA GLU A 165 -3.93 6.65 15.65
C GLU A 165 -4.82 7.85 15.35
N LYS A 166 -6.10 7.71 15.68
CA LYS A 166 -7.11 8.74 15.39
C LYS A 166 -7.12 9.78 16.49
N PHE A 167 -7.04 11.05 16.12
CA PHE A 167 -7.56 12.13 16.95
C PHE A 167 -8.93 12.58 16.43
N CYS A 168 -9.75 13.10 17.33
CA CYS A 168 -11.06 13.66 17.03
C CYS A 168 -10.96 14.80 15.99
N SER A 169 -11.94 14.86 15.08
CA SER A 169 -12.30 15.95 14.12
C SER A 169 -11.24 16.62 13.23
N HIS A 170 -9.94 16.59 13.56
CA HIS A 170 -8.88 17.42 12.96
C HIS A 170 -7.73 16.61 12.32
N GLY A 171 -7.73 15.28 12.41
CA GLY A 171 -6.75 14.42 11.75
C GLY A 171 -6.30 13.24 12.60
N GLY A 172 -5.21 12.60 12.22
CA GLY A 172 -4.55 11.53 12.96
C GLY A 172 -3.04 11.64 12.88
N PHE A 173 -2.33 10.74 13.54
CA PHE A 173 -0.88 10.62 13.41
C PHE A 173 -0.50 9.15 13.23
N TRP A 174 0.73 8.95 12.77
CA TRP A 174 1.32 7.63 12.64
C TRP A 174 2.14 7.28 13.87
N GLU A 175 1.90 6.11 14.44
CA GLU A 175 2.66 5.54 15.55
C GLU A 175 3.37 4.27 15.05
N GLU A 176 4.70 4.21 15.19
CA GLU A 176 5.47 3.03 14.80
C GLU A 176 5.15 1.85 15.72
N ILE A 177 4.96 0.67 15.12
CA ILE A 177 4.80 -0.59 15.85
C ILE A 177 6.03 -1.47 15.60
N GLU A 178 6.60 -2.00 16.68
CA GLU A 178 7.82 -2.82 16.60
C GLU A 178 7.51 -4.32 16.39
N ASP A 179 6.32 -4.75 16.81
CA ASP A 179 5.89 -6.14 16.69
C ASP A 179 4.66 -6.24 15.77
N MET A 180 4.74 -7.17 14.82
CA MET A 180 3.61 -7.51 13.99
C MET A 180 2.71 -8.58 14.61
N ASP A 181 3.00 -9.05 15.83
CA ASP A 181 2.14 -9.92 16.66
C ASP A 181 1.59 -11.13 15.90
N GLY A 182 2.43 -11.77 15.07
CA GLY A 182 2.02 -12.90 14.24
C GLY A 182 1.28 -12.55 12.94
N ARG A 183 1.10 -11.27 12.60
CA ARG A 183 0.55 -10.83 11.31
C ARG A 183 1.52 -11.13 10.17
N VAL A 184 0.95 -11.39 9.00
CA VAL A 184 1.65 -11.49 7.72
C VAL A 184 1.06 -10.47 6.77
N LEU A 185 1.90 -9.62 6.20
CA LEU A 185 1.48 -8.53 5.30
C LEU A 185 1.89 -8.86 3.86
N PHE A 186 0.93 -8.79 2.95
CA PHE A 186 1.14 -8.83 1.50
C PHE A 186 0.87 -7.44 0.96
N LEU A 187 1.91 -6.78 0.45
CA LEU A 187 1.86 -5.38 0.07
C LEU A 187 1.88 -5.25 -1.44
N SER A 188 0.93 -4.47 -1.94
CA SER A 188 0.89 -4.01 -3.32
C SER A 188 0.08 -2.73 -3.38
N ARG A 189 0.44 -1.86 -4.31
CA ARG A 189 -0.27 -0.62 -4.60
C ARG A 189 -1.75 -0.94 -4.84
N CYS A 190 -2.58 -0.29 -4.05
CA CYS A 190 -4.04 -0.36 -4.04
C CYS A 190 -4.65 -1.74 -3.69
N CYS A 191 -3.83 -2.76 -3.39
CA CYS A 191 -4.31 -4.13 -3.23
C CYS A 191 -3.67 -4.89 -2.05
N SER A 192 -2.99 -4.20 -1.13
CA SER A 192 -2.43 -4.83 0.07
C SER A 192 -3.46 -5.61 0.89
N ARG A 193 -3.00 -6.68 1.55
CA ARG A 193 -3.78 -7.57 2.42
C ARG A 193 -2.97 -7.99 3.64
N ALA A 194 -3.64 -8.20 4.76
CA ALA A 194 -3.04 -8.74 5.97
C ALA A 194 -3.79 -10.01 6.40
N PHE A 195 -3.06 -10.95 6.98
CA PHE A 195 -3.59 -12.21 7.52
C PHE A 195 -2.91 -12.52 8.86
N GLU A 196 -3.54 -13.35 9.68
CA GLU A 196 -2.86 -13.96 10.82
C GLU A 196 -2.03 -15.15 10.33
N ALA A 197 -0.80 -15.34 10.83
CA ALA A 197 0.03 -16.48 10.44
C ALA A 197 -0.63 -17.84 10.75
N SER A 198 -1.52 -17.87 11.75
CA SER A 198 -2.33 -19.05 12.06
C SER A 198 -3.38 -19.39 10.99
N GLU A 199 -3.72 -18.45 10.11
CA GLU A 199 -4.75 -18.62 9.07
C GLU A 199 -4.16 -19.06 7.72
N ILE A 200 -2.84 -18.89 7.51
CA ILE A 200 -2.19 -19.16 6.23
C ILE A 200 -0.93 -20.02 6.40
N HIS A 201 -0.96 -21.21 5.81
CA HIS A 201 0.18 -22.14 5.89
C HIS A 201 1.36 -21.68 5.02
N GLY A 202 2.58 -21.92 5.50
CA GLY A 202 3.82 -21.65 4.75
C GLY A 202 4.36 -20.23 4.89
N PHE A 203 3.69 -19.37 5.68
CA PHE A 203 4.11 -18.00 5.95
C PHE A 203 4.51 -17.82 7.41
N GLU A 204 5.57 -17.05 7.63
CA GLU A 204 6.13 -16.79 8.95
C GLU A 204 5.48 -15.52 9.53
N GLY A 205 4.89 -15.62 10.72
CA GLY A 205 4.34 -14.46 11.43
C GLY A 205 5.44 -13.43 11.69
N GLY A 206 5.14 -12.14 11.50
CA GLY A 206 6.20 -11.13 11.50
C GLY A 206 6.83 -10.87 10.13
N SER A 207 6.27 -11.40 9.05
CA SER A 207 6.80 -11.20 7.69
C SER A 207 5.99 -10.22 6.84
N ILE A 208 6.70 -9.55 5.92
CA ILE A 208 6.15 -8.65 4.90
C ILE A 208 6.59 -9.14 3.52
N TYR A 209 5.65 -9.22 2.58
CA TYR A 209 5.86 -9.67 1.20
C TYR A 209 5.40 -8.58 0.23
N PHE A 210 6.31 -8.01 -0.56
CA PHE A 210 6.00 -7.03 -1.60
C PHE A 210 5.68 -7.75 -2.93
N LEU A 211 4.54 -7.46 -3.55
CA LEU A 211 4.01 -8.25 -4.68
C LEU A 211 4.15 -7.59 -6.06
N ASP A 212 4.18 -6.26 -6.14
CA ASP A 212 4.14 -5.50 -7.40
C ASP A 212 5.47 -4.79 -7.72
N ASP A 213 6.52 -5.13 -6.98
CA ASP A 213 7.81 -4.46 -6.99
C ASP A 213 8.85 -5.21 -7.85
N ILE A 214 8.55 -5.36 -9.14
CA ILE A 214 9.40 -6.06 -10.13
C ILE A 214 10.81 -5.44 -10.31
N ASN A 215 11.00 -4.20 -9.87
CA ASN A 215 12.28 -3.49 -9.95
C ASN A 215 13.19 -3.72 -8.74
N PHE A 216 12.79 -4.54 -7.77
CA PHE A 216 13.56 -4.75 -6.54
C PHE A 216 14.24 -6.11 -6.49
N HIS A 217 15.47 -6.15 -5.95
CA HIS A 217 16.05 -7.40 -5.49
C HIS A 217 15.32 -7.83 -4.21
N LEU A 218 14.82 -9.08 -4.18
CA LEU A 218 13.98 -9.66 -3.10
C LEU A 218 14.46 -9.24 -1.69
N SER A 219 13.52 -8.76 -0.85
CA SER A 219 13.79 -8.06 0.42
C SER A 219 14.25 -8.95 1.57
N LEU A 220 15.03 -8.33 2.47
CA LEU A 220 15.54 -8.88 3.73
C LEU A 220 14.41 -9.34 4.68
N ARG A 221 14.61 -10.49 5.33
CA ARG A 221 13.81 -10.95 6.48
C ARG A 221 14.31 -10.27 7.75
N ASN A 222 13.40 -9.72 8.56
CA ASN A 222 13.73 -9.22 9.87
C ASN A 222 13.72 -10.39 10.88
N THR A 223 14.83 -11.12 10.99
CA THR A 223 15.03 -12.00 12.14
C THR A 223 15.67 -11.17 13.24
N LYS A 224 15.01 -11.06 14.41
CA LYS A 224 15.65 -10.61 15.65
C LYS A 224 16.87 -11.49 15.91
N ALA A 225 18.04 -11.04 15.45
CA ALA A 225 19.33 -11.55 15.84
C ALA A 225 20.37 -10.48 15.52
N THR A 226 21.05 -10.04 16.57
CA THR A 226 22.32 -9.32 16.52
C THR A 226 23.32 -10.03 15.58
N ILE A 227 24.42 -9.33 15.31
CA ILE A 227 25.74 -9.78 14.81
C ILE A 227 25.94 -9.81 13.26
N PRO A 228 27.20 -9.75 12.76
CA PRO A 228 27.80 -8.60 12.09
C PRO A 228 28.01 -8.85 10.58
N PHE A 229 28.37 -7.79 9.84
CA PHE A 229 28.89 -7.93 8.49
C PHE A 229 30.16 -8.80 8.48
N HIS A 230 30.09 -9.98 7.87
CA HIS A 230 31.27 -10.59 7.27
C HIS A 230 31.03 -10.87 5.79
N SER A 231 31.90 -10.23 5.00
CA SER A 231 32.22 -10.48 3.60
C SER A 231 32.08 -11.95 3.20
N ILE A 232 31.43 -12.20 2.05
CA ILE A 232 31.72 -13.38 1.24
C ILE A 232 32.03 -12.91 -0.18
N HIS A 233 33.29 -13.13 -0.54
CA HIS A 233 33.85 -13.12 -1.88
C HIS A 233 33.02 -13.96 -2.86
N GLN A 234 32.97 -13.54 -4.13
CA GLN A 234 33.17 -14.50 -5.22
C GLN A 234 34.26 -14.00 -6.17
N SER A 235 35.28 -14.85 -6.25
CA SER A 235 36.38 -14.90 -7.18
C SER A 235 35.93 -15.27 -8.59
N ALA A 236 36.60 -14.64 -9.57
CA ALA A 236 36.84 -15.01 -10.97
C ALA A 236 35.66 -15.52 -11.81
#